data_AF-A0A9K3KE89-F1
#
_entry.id   AF-A0A9K3KE89-F1
#
_cell.length_a   1.000
_cell.length_b   1.000
_cell.length_c   1.000
_cell.angle_alpha   90.00
_cell.angle_beta   90.00
_cell.angle_gamma   90.00
#
_symmetry.space_group_name_H-M   'P 1'
#
loop_
_entity.id
_entity.type
_entity.pdbx_description
1 polymer ?
#
loop_
_entity_poly.entity_id
_entity_poly.type
_entity_poly.pdbx_seq_one_letter_code
_entity_poly.pdbx_strand_id
1 'polypeptide(L)'
;MSQQYVSSRHRIVSAFPFSILLLLSSVCQGGMLDQYFYVQDLNTKIRHYVQEYLATSGTKPDFLYNPDYPNGRIVEFYAHWCPHCQHFKPKYIEFSIRLHEMATKNNMKVETFAVSCVPNKSICKDQNVKGYPMTKFFPPHSINGTDISPFSLHPHDIMRKVGVSVQQDINPQNSFNTDTKLEISSERNMNSHVRGQQQHRRNEPAEVGIKAPYFLQRSRAEALQDAHLSFEFAMKTAVYTSDGPLPKEKQDVLKPFLRILQKTLPVTMSVQPLLNDLLKNFDMLVKGDDQLNTILERHPAPFKKWSESSTLHGTGYTAGLWTLFHIMSVGLVEWNQMVLDDDQLLVPSEVADHLRSYIEHFFQCDVCRLNFMSEYDSCSHDRCNRLISKRKGTLNQYIEFPLWLFETHNDVNTRLRKERIELHDEPESLTTEADVMWPPLSACPRCWLAEGRWDENAVFKYLHASYWSEGDTEVVRSLGEDRQGTISVMQHASRRAEETTVQGLRPTVLFTLVTSLGIIVVFWQRKRQFVRKGIHKKV
;
A
#
# COMPACT_ATOMS: atom_id res chain seq x y z
N MET A 1 43.16 20.86 65.88
CA MET A 1 43.58 21.09 64.49
C MET A 1 43.67 19.75 63.79
N SER A 2 43.07 19.67 62.60
CA SER A 2 42.99 18.56 61.65
C SER A 2 44.04 17.45 61.79
N GLN A 3 43.58 16.19 61.90
CA GLN A 3 44.36 14.99 61.61
C GLN A 3 43.65 14.14 60.55
N GLN A 4 44.33 13.96 59.42
CA GLN A 4 44.15 12.82 58.52
C GLN A 4 44.58 11.55 59.23
N TYR A 5 43.91 10.42 58.98
CA TYR A 5 44.59 9.14 58.76
C TYR A 5 43.64 8.13 58.08
N VAL A 6 44.17 7.48 57.05
CA VAL A 6 43.55 6.39 56.27
C VAL A 6 43.36 5.16 57.15
N SER A 7 42.23 4.46 57.02
CA SER A 7 42.11 3.08 57.51
C SER A 7 41.11 2.25 56.69
N SER A 8 41.57 1.03 56.45
CA SER A 8 40.99 -0.09 55.72
C SER A 8 40.02 -0.95 56.54
N ARG A 9 39.30 -1.83 55.82
CA ARG A 9 38.84 -3.20 56.16
C ARG A 9 37.35 -3.43 56.45
N HIS A 10 36.84 -4.37 55.65
CA HIS A 10 36.00 -5.54 55.97
C HIS A 10 34.64 -5.36 56.67
N ARG A 11 33.60 -5.83 55.97
CA ARG A 11 32.43 -6.54 56.54
C ARG A 11 32.18 -7.77 55.66
N ILE A 12 32.47 -8.96 56.16
CA ILE A 12 31.58 -9.87 56.92
C ILE A 12 30.37 -10.33 56.08
N VAL A 13 30.45 -11.62 55.81
CA VAL A 13 29.51 -12.52 55.14
C VAL A 13 28.29 -12.77 56.03
N SER A 14 27.09 -12.66 55.48
CA SER A 14 25.89 -13.32 55.99
C SER A 14 25.04 -13.79 54.81
N ALA A 15 24.76 -15.08 54.78
CA ALA A 15 24.13 -15.81 53.70
C ALA A 15 22.59 -15.80 53.76
N PHE A 16 22.01 -16.13 52.59
CA PHE A 16 20.64 -16.59 52.26
C PHE A 16 19.55 -15.56 51.90
N PRO A 17 18.61 -15.89 50.98
CA PRO A 17 18.63 -16.93 49.94
C PRO A 17 18.47 -16.38 48.50
N PHE A 18 19.03 -17.15 47.57
CA PHE A 18 18.80 -17.11 46.13
C PHE A 18 17.31 -17.10 45.78
N SER A 19 16.85 -16.03 45.14
CA SER A 19 15.90 -16.02 44.01
C SER A 19 15.55 -14.56 43.72
N ILE A 20 15.52 -14.17 42.43
CA ILE A 20 15.29 -12.80 41.91
C ILE A 20 16.60 -12.01 41.70
N LEU A 21 17.37 -12.38 40.68
CA LEU A 21 18.03 -11.42 39.78
C LEU A 21 18.53 -12.15 38.51
N LEU A 22 17.67 -12.23 37.49
CA LEU A 22 18.05 -12.44 36.07
C LEU A 22 16.86 -12.04 35.17
N LEU A 23 16.26 -10.88 35.47
CA LEU A 23 15.45 -10.12 34.53
C LEU A 23 16.19 -8.80 34.35
N LEU A 24 16.65 -8.54 33.12
CA LEU A 24 17.42 -7.38 32.61
C LEU A 24 18.83 -7.74 32.11
N SER A 25 18.89 -8.43 30.97
CA SER A 25 19.91 -8.23 29.90
C SER A 25 19.76 -9.28 28.79
N SER A 26 18.86 -8.99 27.85
CA SER A 26 18.89 -9.46 26.46
C SER A 26 17.82 -8.65 25.73
N VAL A 27 18.09 -7.38 25.44
CA VAL A 27 18.65 -6.94 24.15
C VAL A 27 17.73 -7.36 23.01
N CYS A 28 16.90 -6.39 22.60
CA CYS A 28 16.52 -6.09 21.23
C CYS A 28 17.01 -7.11 20.17
N GLN A 29 16.15 -8.05 19.78
CA GLN A 29 16.14 -8.52 18.40
C GLN A 29 14.99 -7.80 17.72
N GLY A 30 15.35 -6.84 16.88
CA GLY A 30 14.42 -6.21 15.95
C GLY A 30 13.78 -7.29 15.07
N GLY A 31 12.50 -7.12 14.77
CA GLY A 31 11.88 -7.84 13.67
C GLY A 31 12.69 -7.56 12.41
N MET A 32 13.47 -8.56 12.01
CA MET A 32 14.24 -8.55 10.78
C MET A 32 13.21 -8.64 9.65
N LEU A 33 13.17 -7.61 8.80
CA LEU A 33 12.34 -7.59 7.60
C LEU A 33 12.64 -8.86 6.80
N ASP A 34 11.62 -9.67 6.48
CA ASP A 34 11.75 -10.90 5.67
C ASP A 34 12.19 -10.56 4.24
N GLN A 35 13.48 -10.31 4.07
CA GLN A 35 14.15 -10.28 2.77
C GLN A 35 14.30 -11.73 2.31
N TYR A 36 13.77 -12.06 1.13
CA TYR A 36 13.98 -13.38 0.52
C TYR A 36 15.05 -13.30 -0.56
N PHE A 37 16.04 -14.17 -0.45
CA PHE A 37 16.97 -14.56 -1.50
C PHE A 37 16.74 -16.04 -1.78
N TYR A 38 16.72 -16.41 -3.06
CA TYR A 38 16.74 -17.80 -3.49
C TYR A 38 18.14 -18.12 -3.98
N VAL A 39 18.78 -19.10 -3.34
CA VAL A 39 19.96 -19.80 -3.85
C VAL A 39 19.61 -21.28 -3.85
N GLN A 40 19.79 -21.94 -4.98
CA GLN A 40 19.48 -23.35 -5.13
C GLN A 40 20.71 -24.20 -4.75
N ASP A 41 20.62 -25.01 -3.70
CA ASP A 41 21.66 -26.00 -3.33
C ASP A 41 21.27 -27.38 -3.85
N LEU A 42 22.25 -28.07 -4.44
CA LEU A 42 22.11 -29.27 -5.28
C LEU A 42 21.96 -30.59 -4.51
N ASN A 43 21.99 -30.61 -3.17
CA ASN A 43 22.15 -31.89 -2.46
C ASN A 43 21.31 -32.22 -1.22
N THR A 44 20.48 -31.34 -0.65
CA THR A 44 19.58 -31.76 0.46
C THR A 44 18.46 -30.73 0.64
N LYS A 45 17.19 -31.19 0.75
CA LYS A 45 15.99 -30.43 1.18
C LYS A 45 16.01 -28.94 0.85
N ILE A 46 15.19 -28.45 -0.10
CA ILE A 46 14.97 -27.02 -0.40
C ILE A 46 15.21 -26.16 0.85
N ARG A 47 16.43 -25.65 0.97
CA ARG A 47 16.90 -24.97 2.16
C ARG A 47 16.81 -23.50 1.82
N HIS A 48 15.70 -22.89 2.23
CA HIS A 48 15.52 -21.45 2.21
C HIS A 48 16.51 -20.82 3.20
N TYR A 49 17.77 -20.68 2.79
CA TYR A 49 18.76 -19.90 3.52
C TYR A 49 19.17 -18.71 2.66
N VAL A 50 18.61 -17.57 3.05
CA VAL A 50 19.02 -16.24 2.68
C VAL A 50 20.46 -16.09 3.18
N GLN A 51 21.44 -16.18 2.28
CA GLN A 51 22.67 -15.46 2.58
C GLN A 51 22.31 -14.00 2.32
N GLU A 52 22.11 -13.26 3.41
CA GLU A 52 22.13 -11.82 3.38
C GLU A 52 23.40 -11.47 2.62
N TYR A 53 23.28 -10.88 1.42
CA TYR A 53 24.42 -10.24 0.81
C TYR A 53 24.71 -9.05 1.71
N LEU A 54 25.44 -9.32 2.79
CA LEU A 54 25.88 -8.33 3.73
C LEU A 54 26.69 -7.37 2.88
N ALA A 55 26.14 -6.18 2.64
CA ALA A 55 26.82 -5.08 1.96
C ALA A 55 28.13 -4.67 2.69
N THR A 56 28.51 -5.36 3.77
CA THR A 56 29.73 -5.16 4.54
C THR A 56 31.01 -5.41 3.74
N SER A 57 30.96 -6.09 2.60
CA SER A 57 32.15 -6.36 1.78
C SER A 57 32.30 -5.49 0.53
N GLY A 58 31.30 -4.68 0.16
CA GLY A 58 31.36 -3.87 -1.08
C GLY A 58 31.58 -4.68 -2.37
N THR A 59 31.52 -6.01 -2.29
CA THR A 59 31.67 -6.92 -3.43
C THR A 59 30.36 -6.95 -4.21
N LYS A 60 30.43 -7.14 -5.52
CA LYS A 60 29.25 -7.34 -6.36
C LYS A 60 28.94 -8.84 -6.45
N PRO A 61 27.68 -9.28 -6.53
CA PRO A 61 27.37 -10.70 -6.60
C PRO A 61 27.81 -11.32 -7.93
N ASP A 62 28.57 -12.42 -7.87
CA ASP A 62 29.09 -13.11 -9.04
C ASP A 62 28.00 -13.49 -10.05
N PHE A 63 26.81 -13.91 -9.57
CA PHE A 63 25.72 -14.28 -10.45
C PHE A 63 25.21 -13.11 -11.32
N LEU A 64 25.47 -11.84 -10.98
CA LEU A 64 25.14 -10.71 -11.85
C LEU A 64 26.35 -10.18 -12.63
N TYR A 65 27.54 -10.22 -12.03
CA TYR A 65 28.68 -9.44 -12.49
C TYR A 65 29.90 -10.26 -12.94
N ASN A 66 29.88 -11.59 -12.79
CA ASN A 66 30.92 -12.45 -13.35
C ASN A 66 30.63 -12.73 -14.84
N PRO A 67 31.47 -12.27 -15.78
CA PRO A 67 31.30 -12.55 -17.21
C PRO A 67 31.45 -14.03 -17.55
N ASP A 68 32.11 -14.82 -16.69
CA ASP A 68 32.33 -16.25 -16.89
C ASP A 68 31.30 -17.11 -16.14
N TYR A 69 30.23 -16.52 -15.59
CA TYR A 69 29.23 -17.28 -14.85
C TYR A 69 28.58 -18.36 -15.75
N PRO A 70 28.71 -19.65 -15.41
CA PRO A 70 28.49 -20.75 -16.37
C PRO A 70 27.01 -21.04 -16.67
N ASN A 71 26.10 -20.54 -15.85
CA ASN A 71 24.69 -20.89 -15.92
C ASN A 71 23.84 -19.72 -16.43
N GLY A 72 22.72 -20.05 -17.08
CA GLY A 72 21.68 -19.06 -17.35
C GLY A 72 21.04 -18.64 -16.03
N ARG A 73 20.71 -17.35 -15.88
CA ARG A 73 20.13 -16.84 -14.62
C ARG A 73 18.88 -16.05 -14.89
N ILE A 74 17.88 -16.21 -14.05
CA ILE A 74 16.73 -15.32 -13.98
C ILE A 74 16.77 -14.63 -12.64
N VAL A 75 16.66 -13.31 -12.66
CA VAL A 75 16.77 -12.50 -11.45
C VAL A 75 15.53 -11.65 -11.32
N GLU A 76 14.80 -11.84 -10.22
CA GLU A 76 13.75 -10.94 -9.77
C GLU A 76 14.38 -9.78 -8.99
N PHE A 77 14.08 -8.55 -9.38
CA PHE A 77 14.37 -7.34 -8.63
C PHE A 77 13.08 -6.86 -7.99
N TYR A 78 13.06 -6.79 -6.67
CA TYR A 78 11.85 -6.53 -5.90
C TYR A 78 12.10 -5.56 -4.75
N ALA A 79 11.00 -5.10 -4.15
CA ALA A 79 11.03 -4.40 -2.88
C ALA A 79 10.10 -5.09 -1.87
N HIS A 80 10.56 -5.34 -0.66
CA HIS A 80 9.78 -6.07 0.35
C HIS A 80 8.47 -5.35 0.73
N TRP A 81 8.38 -4.05 0.52
CA TRP A 81 7.19 -3.24 0.80
C TRP A 81 6.17 -3.18 -0.35
N CYS A 82 6.56 -3.64 -1.53
CA CYS A 82 5.72 -3.58 -2.73
C CYS A 82 4.69 -4.73 -2.67
N PRO A 83 3.37 -4.45 -2.59
CA PRO A 83 2.36 -5.51 -2.46
C PRO A 83 2.37 -6.48 -3.65
N HIS A 84 2.58 -5.98 -4.86
CA HIS A 84 2.70 -6.84 -6.05
C HIS A 84 3.93 -7.74 -6.01
N CYS A 85 5.00 -7.32 -5.34
CA CYS A 85 6.19 -8.12 -5.13
C CYS A 85 5.94 -9.21 -4.08
N GLN A 86 5.18 -8.88 -3.03
CA GLN A 86 4.71 -9.87 -2.04
C GLN A 86 3.78 -10.89 -2.70
N HIS A 87 2.89 -10.43 -3.57
CA HIS A 87 1.98 -11.29 -4.31
C HIS A 87 2.68 -12.13 -5.39
N PHE A 88 3.67 -11.56 -6.08
CA PHE A 88 4.43 -12.26 -7.11
C PHE A 88 5.37 -13.33 -6.54
N LYS A 89 5.87 -13.14 -5.30
CA LYS A 89 6.76 -14.07 -4.60
C LYS A 89 6.34 -15.55 -4.72
N PRO A 90 5.13 -15.99 -4.30
CA PRO A 90 4.74 -17.40 -4.43
C PRO A 90 4.76 -17.91 -5.87
N LYS A 91 4.32 -17.09 -6.84
CA LYS A 91 4.36 -17.44 -8.27
C LYS A 91 5.80 -17.57 -8.79
N TYR A 92 6.70 -16.68 -8.37
CA TYR A 92 8.11 -16.75 -8.74
C TYR A 92 8.81 -17.98 -8.15
N ILE A 93 8.47 -18.39 -6.92
CA ILE A 93 8.93 -19.65 -6.31
C ILE A 93 8.46 -20.84 -7.14
N GLU A 94 7.17 -20.92 -7.44
CA GLU A 94 6.59 -22.02 -8.22
C GLU A 94 7.24 -22.11 -9.62
N PHE A 95 7.38 -20.97 -10.28
CA PHE A 95 8.09 -20.85 -11.55
C PHE A 95 9.53 -21.37 -11.44
N SER A 96 10.26 -20.99 -10.40
CA SER A 96 11.66 -21.38 -10.18
C SER A 96 11.81 -22.89 -10.01
N ILE A 97 10.91 -23.51 -9.25
CA ILE A 97 10.85 -24.97 -9.08
C ILE A 97 10.62 -25.67 -10.42
N ARG A 98 9.59 -25.26 -11.16
CA ARG A 98 9.25 -25.87 -12.46
C ARG A 98 10.35 -25.68 -13.51
N LEU A 99 10.94 -24.49 -13.56
CA LEU A 99 12.05 -24.21 -14.48
C LEU A 99 13.24 -25.12 -14.18
N HIS A 100 13.59 -25.30 -12.90
CA HIS A 100 14.68 -26.17 -12.53
C HIS A 100 14.42 -27.63 -12.93
N GLU A 101 13.22 -28.15 -12.67
CA GLU A 101 12.84 -29.51 -13.09
C GLU A 101 12.96 -29.69 -14.61
N MET A 102 12.49 -28.71 -15.38
CA MET A 102 12.60 -28.72 -16.83
C MET A 102 14.05 -28.61 -17.31
N ALA A 103 14.83 -27.71 -16.73
CA ALA A 103 16.24 -27.53 -17.06
C ALA A 103 17.03 -28.82 -16.80
N THR A 104 16.82 -29.44 -15.63
CA THR A 104 17.47 -30.70 -15.23
C THR A 104 17.13 -31.83 -16.20
N LYS A 105 15.86 -32.01 -16.56
CA LYS A 105 15.42 -33.03 -17.54
C LYS A 105 16.05 -32.84 -18.92
N ASN A 106 16.34 -31.59 -19.31
CA ASN A 106 16.93 -31.26 -20.60
C ASN A 106 18.46 -31.05 -20.52
N ASN A 107 19.11 -31.47 -19.43
CA ASN A 107 20.55 -31.31 -19.20
C ASN A 107 21.04 -29.85 -19.35
N MET A 108 20.22 -28.90 -18.92
CA MET A 108 20.52 -27.48 -18.91
C MET A 108 20.80 -26.97 -17.51
N LYS A 109 21.60 -25.91 -17.43
CA LYS A 109 21.88 -25.21 -16.17
C LYS A 109 21.29 -23.82 -16.20
N VAL A 110 20.12 -23.67 -15.58
CA VAL A 110 19.45 -22.40 -15.37
C VAL A 110 19.12 -22.25 -13.90
N GLU A 111 19.42 -21.09 -13.34
CA GLU A 111 19.26 -20.76 -11.93
C GLU A 111 18.38 -19.52 -11.77
N THR A 112 17.72 -19.41 -10.61
CA THR A 112 16.82 -18.30 -10.29
C THR A 112 17.28 -17.61 -9.03
N PHE A 113 17.32 -16.28 -9.05
CA PHE A 113 17.73 -15.41 -7.95
C PHE A 113 16.67 -14.34 -7.70
N ALA A 114 16.71 -13.73 -6.52
CA ALA A 114 15.90 -12.55 -6.20
C ALA A 114 16.78 -11.53 -5.45
N VAL A 115 16.70 -10.26 -5.83
CA VAL A 115 17.48 -9.15 -5.26
C VAL A 115 16.51 -8.11 -4.70
N SER A 116 16.59 -7.89 -3.39
CA SER A 116 15.87 -6.80 -2.73
C SER A 116 16.57 -5.48 -3.01
N CYS A 117 15.91 -4.58 -3.73
CA CYS A 117 16.44 -3.26 -4.11
C CYS A 117 16.42 -2.24 -2.96
N VAL A 118 15.77 -2.56 -1.85
CA VAL A 118 15.72 -1.68 -0.68
C VAL A 118 17.11 -1.58 0.01
N PRO A 119 17.76 -2.69 0.40
CA PRO A 119 19.14 -2.66 0.88
C PRO A 119 20.18 -2.61 -0.26
N ASN A 120 19.87 -3.07 -1.48
CA ASN A 120 20.83 -3.18 -2.60
C ASN A 120 20.58 -2.15 -3.71
N LYS A 121 20.42 -0.88 -3.36
CA LYS A 121 20.08 0.19 -4.33
C LYS A 121 21.08 0.29 -5.48
N SER A 122 22.38 0.21 -5.18
CA SER A 122 23.44 0.30 -6.20
C SER A 122 23.33 -0.81 -7.24
N ILE A 123 23.05 -2.04 -6.81
CA ILE A 123 22.84 -3.17 -7.73
C ILE A 123 21.64 -2.89 -8.64
N CYS A 124 20.52 -2.44 -8.08
CA CYS A 124 19.31 -2.20 -8.88
C CYS A 124 19.46 -0.99 -9.82
N LYS A 125 20.24 0.01 -9.42
CA LYS A 125 20.64 1.15 -10.25
C LYS A 125 21.51 0.70 -11.43
N ASP A 126 22.57 -0.07 -11.16
CA ASP A 126 23.46 -0.66 -12.17
C ASP A 126 22.68 -1.53 -13.18
N GLN A 127 21.68 -2.26 -12.69
CA GLN A 127 20.81 -3.10 -13.51
C GLN A 127 19.63 -2.33 -14.15
N ASN A 128 19.58 -1.00 -14.01
CA ASN A 128 18.55 -0.13 -14.58
C ASN A 128 17.11 -0.57 -14.21
N VAL A 129 16.91 -0.92 -12.93
CA VAL A 129 15.60 -1.29 -12.39
C VAL A 129 14.78 -0.02 -12.14
N LYS A 130 13.67 0.11 -12.86
CA LYS A 130 12.84 1.33 -12.86
C LYS A 130 11.56 1.21 -12.02
N GLY A 131 11.18 -0.02 -11.66
CA GLY A 131 9.95 -0.35 -10.96
C GLY A 131 9.96 -1.81 -10.52
N TYR A 132 8.99 -2.19 -9.69
CA TYR A 132 8.92 -3.52 -9.09
C TYR A 132 7.53 -4.18 -9.25
N PRO A 133 7.48 -5.53 -9.30
CA PRO A 133 8.63 -6.42 -9.51
C PRO A 133 9.16 -6.31 -10.95
N MET A 134 10.47 -6.50 -11.15
CA MET A 134 11.08 -6.57 -12.47
C MET A 134 11.87 -7.87 -12.58
N THR A 135 11.75 -8.61 -13.69
CA THR A 135 12.54 -9.82 -13.93
C THR A 135 13.48 -9.63 -15.11
N LYS A 136 14.71 -10.13 -14.99
CA LYS A 136 15.70 -10.14 -16.08
C LYS A 136 16.27 -11.53 -16.28
N PHE A 137 16.54 -11.89 -17.53
CA PHE A 137 17.28 -13.10 -17.88
C PHE A 137 18.68 -12.76 -18.38
N PHE A 138 19.66 -13.45 -17.80
CA PHE A 138 21.08 -13.38 -18.13
C PHE A 138 21.50 -14.71 -18.76
N PRO A 139 21.92 -14.73 -20.04
CA PRO A 139 22.48 -15.92 -20.66
C PRO A 139 23.74 -16.44 -19.94
N PRO A 140 24.13 -17.70 -20.08
CA PRO A 140 25.46 -18.18 -19.67
C PRO A 140 26.57 -17.28 -20.20
N HIS A 141 27.61 -17.08 -19.40
CA HIS A 141 28.79 -16.28 -19.75
C HIS A 141 28.46 -14.84 -20.21
N SER A 142 27.48 -14.22 -19.55
CA SER A 142 27.05 -12.85 -19.86
C SER A 142 26.71 -12.06 -18.60
N ILE A 143 27.07 -10.80 -18.55
CA ILE A 143 26.59 -9.86 -17.52
C ILE A 143 25.41 -9.00 -17.99
N ASN A 144 25.04 -9.13 -19.27
CA ASN A 144 23.96 -8.37 -19.88
C ASN A 144 22.65 -9.12 -19.73
N GLY A 145 21.74 -8.54 -18.93
CA GLY A 145 20.39 -9.04 -18.72
C GLY A 145 19.41 -8.48 -19.75
N THR A 146 18.41 -9.27 -20.10
CA THR A 146 17.25 -8.84 -20.91
C THR A 146 15.99 -8.85 -20.05
N ASP A 147 15.22 -7.77 -20.12
CA ASP A 147 13.98 -7.65 -19.36
C ASP A 147 12.95 -8.69 -19.82
N ILE A 148 12.25 -9.30 -18.85
CA ILE A 148 11.13 -10.21 -19.07
C ILE A 148 9.96 -9.71 -18.24
N SER A 149 8.76 -9.76 -18.81
CA SER A 149 7.56 -9.39 -18.06
C SER A 149 7.30 -10.43 -16.95
N PRO A 150 7.22 -10.01 -15.68
CA PRO A 150 6.92 -10.89 -14.54
C PRO A 150 5.59 -11.63 -14.72
N PHE A 151 4.61 -11.01 -15.38
CA PHE A 151 3.27 -11.55 -15.60
C PHE A 151 3.20 -12.57 -16.75
N SER A 152 4.25 -12.66 -17.57
CA SER A 152 4.39 -13.65 -18.63
C SER A 152 5.47 -14.69 -18.33
N LEU A 153 5.88 -14.79 -17.06
CA LEU A 153 7.00 -15.63 -16.68
C LEU A 153 6.58 -17.12 -16.66
N HIS A 154 6.80 -17.81 -17.79
CA HIS A 154 6.49 -19.22 -17.94
C HIS A 154 7.76 -20.04 -18.25
N PRO A 155 7.97 -21.21 -17.60
CA PRO A 155 9.20 -21.98 -17.78
C PRO A 155 9.52 -22.33 -19.24
N HIS A 156 8.51 -22.63 -20.05
CA HIS A 156 8.69 -23.00 -21.45
C HIS A 156 9.25 -21.85 -22.32
N ASP A 157 8.91 -20.60 -22.01
CA ASP A 157 9.40 -19.44 -22.77
C ASP A 157 10.88 -19.19 -22.49
N ILE A 158 11.30 -19.44 -21.25
CA ILE A 158 12.72 -19.41 -20.89
C ILE A 158 13.46 -20.54 -21.59
N MET A 159 12.96 -21.78 -21.53
CA MET A 159 13.59 -22.94 -22.17
C MET A 159 13.81 -22.71 -23.68
N ARG A 160 12.88 -22.02 -24.34
CA ARG A 160 13.06 -21.59 -25.74
C ARG A 160 14.18 -20.56 -25.90
N LYS A 161 14.26 -19.56 -25.01
CA LYS A 161 15.32 -18.53 -25.02
C LYS A 161 16.71 -19.10 -24.73
N VAL A 162 16.83 -20.16 -23.95
CA VAL A 162 18.12 -20.84 -23.68
C VAL A 162 18.50 -21.87 -24.75
N GLY A 163 17.77 -21.94 -25.87
CA GLY A 163 18.17 -22.71 -27.05
C GLY A 163 17.59 -24.12 -27.14
N VAL A 164 16.53 -24.45 -26.40
CA VAL A 164 15.82 -25.73 -26.54
C VAL A 164 14.63 -25.58 -27.48
N SER A 165 14.66 -26.31 -28.60
CA SER A 165 13.47 -26.68 -29.34
C SER A 165 12.69 -27.72 -28.53
N VAL A 166 11.80 -27.26 -27.66
CA VAL A 166 10.84 -28.12 -26.97
C VAL A 166 9.95 -28.72 -28.04
N GLN A 167 10.03 -30.03 -28.29
CA GLN A 167 9.01 -30.71 -29.09
C GLN A 167 7.68 -30.45 -28.39
N GLN A 168 6.80 -29.69 -29.06
CA GLN A 168 5.42 -29.60 -28.62
C GLN A 168 4.86 -31.00 -28.74
N ASP A 169 4.54 -31.64 -27.61
CA ASP A 169 3.51 -32.66 -27.60
C ASP A 169 2.20 -31.94 -27.94
N ILE A 170 1.96 -31.78 -29.25
CA ILE A 170 0.70 -31.33 -29.80
C ILE A 170 -0.31 -32.45 -29.55
N ASN A 171 -1.00 -32.38 -28.41
CA ASN A 171 -2.35 -32.94 -28.30
C ASN A 171 -3.34 -31.81 -27.98
N PRO A 172 -3.91 -31.14 -29.00
CA PRO A 172 -4.71 -29.93 -28.84
C PRO A 172 -6.18 -30.24 -28.49
N GLN A 173 -6.41 -31.17 -27.55
CA GLN A 173 -7.75 -31.55 -27.09
C GLN A 173 -7.91 -31.77 -25.57
N ASN A 174 -6.87 -31.56 -24.74
CA ASN A 174 -7.06 -31.53 -23.28
C ASN A 174 -6.78 -30.14 -22.71
N SER A 175 -7.77 -29.25 -22.85
CA SER A 175 -8.00 -28.21 -21.86
C SER A 175 -8.25 -28.89 -20.52
N PHE A 176 -7.26 -28.89 -19.62
CA PHE A 176 -7.42 -29.49 -18.30
C PHE A 176 -8.43 -28.66 -17.49
N ASN A 177 -9.64 -29.21 -17.38
CA ASN A 177 -10.60 -28.89 -16.34
C ASN A 177 -9.92 -29.05 -14.97
N THR A 178 -9.97 -28.00 -14.17
CA THR A 178 -9.82 -28.05 -12.73
C THR A 178 -11.01 -28.84 -12.17
N ASP A 179 -10.84 -30.15 -11.97
CA ASP A 179 -11.63 -30.95 -11.02
C ASP A 179 -11.19 -32.42 -11.12
N THR A 180 -10.20 -32.82 -10.34
CA THR A 180 -10.08 -34.23 -9.92
C THR A 180 -9.40 -34.33 -8.57
N LYS A 181 -10.19 -34.66 -7.55
CA LYS A 181 -9.77 -35.19 -6.24
C LYS A 181 -8.72 -36.29 -6.45
N LEU A 182 -7.53 -36.11 -5.87
CA LEU A 182 -6.62 -37.20 -5.59
C LEU A 182 -6.98 -37.78 -4.22
N GLU A 183 -7.78 -38.84 -4.24
CA GLU A 183 -7.93 -39.77 -3.13
C GLU A 183 -6.61 -40.54 -2.98
N ILE A 184 -5.93 -40.36 -1.84
CA ILE A 184 -4.83 -41.26 -1.44
C ILE A 184 -5.39 -42.20 -0.38
N SER A 185 -5.63 -43.43 -0.83
CA SER A 185 -6.02 -44.58 -0.02
C SER A 185 -4.95 -44.96 1.00
N SER A 186 -5.47 -45.37 2.14
CA SER A 186 -4.87 -45.83 3.38
C SER A 186 -3.92 -47.05 3.30
N GLU A 187 -2.99 -47.06 4.27
CA GLU A 187 -2.38 -48.23 4.96
C GLU A 187 -1.27 -49.07 4.29
N ARG A 188 -0.04 -48.97 4.84
CA ARG A 188 0.43 -49.94 5.87
C ARG A 188 1.79 -49.58 6.51
N ASN A 189 1.85 -49.91 7.80
CA ASN A 189 2.93 -49.84 8.79
C ASN A 189 4.30 -50.37 8.37
N MET A 190 5.38 -49.74 8.85
CA MET A 190 6.31 -50.42 9.78
C MET A 190 7.13 -49.43 10.63
N ASN A 191 7.09 -49.66 11.95
CA ASN A 191 7.79 -48.94 13.00
C ASN A 191 9.31 -49.22 13.00
N SER A 192 10.11 -48.19 13.31
CA SER A 192 11.24 -48.35 14.25
C SER A 192 11.53 -47.04 14.98
N HIS A 193 11.30 -47.07 16.30
CA HIS A 193 11.62 -46.04 17.29
C HIS A 193 13.10 -45.64 17.30
N VAL A 194 13.40 -44.34 17.45
CA VAL A 194 14.25 -43.80 18.54
C VAL A 194 13.74 -42.40 18.93
N ARG A 195 13.49 -42.20 20.23
CA ARG A 195 12.96 -40.99 20.88
C ARG A 195 14.02 -39.89 21.03
N GLY A 196 13.60 -38.64 20.82
CA GLY A 196 14.25 -37.42 21.31
C GLY A 196 13.19 -36.31 21.45
N GLN A 197 12.93 -35.89 22.68
CA GLN A 197 11.74 -35.16 23.15
C GLN A 197 11.52 -33.76 22.52
N GLN A 198 10.34 -33.51 21.96
CA GLN A 198 9.71 -32.17 21.87
C GLN A 198 8.52 -32.14 22.83
N GLN A 199 8.52 -31.19 23.77
CA GLN A 199 7.41 -30.96 24.70
C GLN A 199 6.26 -30.26 23.97
N HIS A 200 5.13 -30.97 23.91
CA HIS A 200 3.80 -30.46 23.59
C HIS A 200 3.37 -29.35 24.57
N ARG A 201 2.97 -28.18 24.06
CA ARG A 201 1.87 -27.42 24.66
C ARG A 201 0.56 -27.91 24.03
N ARG A 202 -0.40 -28.26 24.89
CA ARG A 202 -1.72 -28.76 24.53
C ARG A 202 -2.57 -27.63 23.94
N ASN A 203 -3.34 -27.96 22.90
CA ASN A 203 -4.46 -27.16 22.43
C ASN A 203 -5.61 -27.27 23.43
N GLU A 204 -6.04 -26.13 23.98
CA GLU A 204 -7.36 -25.96 24.58
C GLU A 204 -8.42 -25.74 23.48
N PRO A 205 -9.72 -26.00 23.76
CA PRO A 205 -10.77 -25.92 22.75
C PRO A 205 -10.98 -24.47 22.29
N ALA A 206 -11.27 -24.31 21.00
CA ALA A 206 -11.55 -23.02 20.37
C ALA A 206 -12.64 -22.23 21.12
N GLU A 207 -12.22 -21.18 21.83
CA GLU A 207 -13.10 -20.05 22.12
C GLU A 207 -13.63 -19.51 20.79
N VAL A 208 -14.89 -19.08 20.79
CA VAL A 208 -15.52 -18.35 19.67
C VAL A 208 -14.66 -17.12 19.40
N GLY A 209 -13.74 -17.26 18.44
CA GLY A 209 -12.65 -16.31 18.21
C GLY A 209 -13.20 -14.95 17.83
N ILE A 210 -12.94 -13.95 18.67
CA ILE A 210 -13.14 -12.55 18.33
C ILE A 210 -12.31 -12.28 17.08
N LYS A 211 -12.98 -12.07 15.94
CA LYS A 211 -12.33 -11.74 14.67
C LYS A 211 -11.57 -10.42 14.88
N ALA A 212 -10.25 -10.47 14.69
CA ALA A 212 -9.41 -9.28 14.82
C ALA A 212 -9.93 -8.18 13.87
N PRO A 213 -9.94 -6.90 14.31
CA PRO A 213 -10.45 -5.82 13.48
C PRO A 213 -9.56 -5.62 12.26
N TYR A 214 -10.16 -5.38 11.09
CA TYR A 214 -9.42 -5.12 9.86
C TYR A 214 -8.62 -3.81 9.93
N PHE A 215 -9.10 -2.84 10.70
CA PHE A 215 -8.38 -1.60 10.98
C PHE A 215 -8.07 -1.50 12.47
N LEU A 216 -6.79 -1.42 12.81
CA LEU A 216 -6.37 -1.08 14.18
C LEU A 216 -6.57 0.41 14.43
N GLN A 217 -7.02 0.75 15.63
CA GLN A 217 -7.02 2.15 16.08
C GLN A 217 -5.60 2.70 16.04
N ARG A 218 -5.47 3.93 15.56
CA ARG A 218 -4.21 4.63 15.42
C ARG A 218 -4.37 6.03 15.95
N SER A 219 -3.42 6.48 16.76
CA SER A 219 -3.36 7.86 17.22
C SER A 219 -2.92 8.80 16.10
N ARG A 220 -3.27 10.08 16.21
CA ARG A 220 -2.80 11.10 15.27
C ARG A 220 -1.27 11.19 15.23
N ALA A 221 -0.61 11.08 16.39
CA ALA A 221 0.85 11.11 16.47
C ALA A 221 1.50 9.98 15.64
N GLU A 222 0.95 8.76 15.72
CA GLU A 222 1.37 7.63 14.89
C GLU A 222 1.10 7.88 13.40
N ALA A 223 -0.03 8.48 13.05
CA ALA A 223 -0.34 8.84 11.66
C ALA A 223 0.69 9.82 11.08
N LEU A 224 1.03 10.88 11.83
CA LEU A 224 2.04 11.88 11.42
C LEU A 224 3.44 11.26 11.34
N GLN A 225 3.78 10.35 12.26
CA GLN A 225 5.02 9.58 12.25
C GLN A 225 5.12 8.69 10.99
N ASP A 226 4.09 7.90 10.70
CA ASP A 226 4.06 7.00 9.55
C ASP A 226 4.17 7.77 8.22
N ALA A 227 3.51 8.93 8.15
CA ALA A 227 3.62 9.83 7.00
C ALA A 227 5.04 10.37 6.82
N HIS A 228 5.70 10.82 7.90
CA HIS A 228 7.11 11.25 7.84
C HIS A 228 8.00 10.12 7.34
N LEU A 229 7.95 8.96 8.00
CA LEU A 229 8.77 7.80 7.64
C LEU A 229 8.61 7.42 6.17
N SER A 230 7.38 7.46 5.68
CA SER A 230 7.09 7.10 4.30
C SER A 230 7.56 8.18 3.32
N PHE A 231 7.47 9.47 3.68
CA PHE A 231 8.07 10.54 2.89
C PHE A 231 9.59 10.38 2.79
N GLU A 232 10.28 10.21 3.92
CA GLU A 232 11.74 10.02 3.94
C GLU A 232 12.14 8.77 3.15
N PHE A 233 11.41 7.66 3.33
CA PHE A 233 11.63 6.43 2.58
C PHE A 233 11.46 6.64 1.07
N ALA A 234 10.40 7.34 0.64
CA ALA A 234 10.18 7.66 -0.76
C ALA A 234 11.34 8.52 -1.31
N MET A 235 11.74 9.58 -0.60
CA MET A 235 12.88 10.41 -1.00
C MET A 235 14.15 9.57 -1.20
N LYS A 236 14.44 8.65 -0.27
CA LYS A 236 15.61 7.77 -0.33
C LYS A 236 15.57 6.74 -1.44
N THR A 237 14.40 6.28 -1.86
CA THR A 237 14.29 5.08 -2.71
C THR A 237 13.77 5.38 -4.11
N ALA A 238 12.89 6.38 -4.25
CA ALA A 238 12.13 6.64 -5.46
C ALA A 238 12.69 7.77 -6.34
N VAL A 239 13.37 8.77 -5.74
CA VAL A 239 13.80 9.96 -6.47
C VAL A 239 14.89 9.63 -7.47
N TYR A 240 15.95 8.95 -7.02
CA TYR A 240 17.07 8.53 -7.84
C TYR A 240 17.06 7.02 -8.07
N THR A 241 16.58 6.62 -9.24
CA THR A 241 16.60 5.22 -9.71
C THR A 241 17.77 4.93 -10.67
N SER A 242 18.54 5.95 -11.05
CA SER A 242 19.67 5.89 -11.98
C SER A 242 20.75 6.91 -11.61
N ASP A 243 21.97 6.74 -12.13
CA ASP A 243 23.08 7.66 -11.85
C ASP A 243 22.91 8.98 -12.60
N GLY A 244 23.58 10.02 -12.08
CA GLY A 244 23.58 11.35 -12.67
C GLY A 244 22.47 12.28 -12.16
N PRO A 245 22.26 13.43 -12.86
CA PRO A 245 21.28 14.42 -12.45
C PRO A 245 19.85 13.93 -12.62
N LEU A 246 18.94 14.41 -11.78
CA LEU A 246 17.52 14.10 -11.89
C LEU A 246 16.98 14.63 -13.24
N PRO A 247 16.29 13.82 -14.06
CA PRO A 247 15.73 14.28 -15.33
C PRO A 247 14.81 15.49 -15.16
N LYS A 248 14.84 16.43 -16.12
CA LYS A 248 14.09 17.68 -16.05
C LYS A 248 12.59 17.48 -15.79
N GLU A 249 11.98 16.52 -16.48
CA GLU A 249 10.59 16.10 -16.26
C GLU A 249 10.31 15.72 -14.79
N LYS A 250 11.16 14.89 -14.18
CA LYS A 250 11.07 14.54 -12.76
C LYS A 250 11.27 15.75 -11.85
N GLN A 251 12.15 16.69 -12.20
CA GLN A 251 12.32 17.94 -11.42
C GLN A 251 11.05 18.80 -11.44
N ASP A 252 10.41 18.92 -12.61
CA ASP A 252 9.21 19.73 -12.83
C ASP A 252 7.99 19.14 -12.10
N VAL A 253 8.00 17.84 -11.79
CA VAL A 253 7.01 17.18 -10.91
C VAL A 253 7.38 17.30 -9.43
N LEU A 254 8.64 17.06 -9.07
CA LEU A 254 9.06 16.99 -7.67
C LEU A 254 8.99 18.35 -6.97
N LYS A 255 9.45 19.44 -7.62
CA LYS A 255 9.52 20.76 -6.98
C LYS A 255 8.14 21.27 -6.57
N PRO A 256 7.11 21.26 -7.45
CA PRO A 256 5.77 21.69 -7.06
C PRO A 256 5.13 20.76 -6.02
N PHE A 257 5.33 19.44 -6.12
CA PHE A 257 4.82 18.49 -5.14
C PHE A 257 5.38 18.75 -3.73
N LEU A 258 6.70 19.00 -3.60
CA LEU A 258 7.32 19.39 -2.33
C LEU A 258 6.76 20.70 -1.77
N ARG A 259 6.44 21.68 -2.63
CA ARG A 259 5.80 22.95 -2.20
C ARG A 259 4.39 22.75 -1.70
N ILE A 260 3.61 21.87 -2.34
CA ILE A 260 2.29 21.49 -1.87
C ILE A 260 2.40 20.88 -0.48
N LEU A 261 3.27 19.87 -0.29
CA LEU A 261 3.49 19.28 1.03
C LEU A 261 3.93 20.31 2.08
N GLN A 262 4.84 21.22 1.75
CA GLN A 262 5.27 22.27 2.67
C GLN A 262 4.08 23.13 3.16
N LYS A 263 3.16 23.48 2.27
CA LYS A 263 1.96 24.28 2.58
C LYS A 263 0.90 23.48 3.35
N THR A 264 0.64 22.24 2.94
CA THR A 264 -0.52 21.47 3.40
C THR A 264 -0.22 20.52 4.54
N LEU A 265 1.04 20.30 4.93
CA LEU A 265 1.33 19.48 6.11
C LEU A 265 1.31 20.36 7.37
N PRO A 266 0.82 19.86 8.53
CA PRO A 266 0.85 20.62 9.77
C PRO A 266 2.24 21.14 10.09
N VAL A 267 2.34 22.40 10.51
CA VAL A 267 3.62 23.05 10.86
C VAL A 267 4.37 22.35 11.99
N THR A 268 3.64 21.60 12.83
CA THR A 268 4.17 20.81 13.94
C THR A 268 4.73 19.44 13.49
N MET A 269 4.48 19.02 12.25
CA MET A 269 5.06 17.77 11.75
C MET A 269 6.58 17.88 11.67
N SER A 270 7.26 16.84 12.16
CA SER A 270 8.72 16.75 12.14
C SER A 270 9.35 16.71 10.74
N VAL A 271 8.54 16.55 9.68
CA VAL A 271 9.01 16.57 8.28
C VAL A 271 9.20 18.00 7.74
N GLN A 272 8.63 19.01 8.38
CA GLN A 272 8.66 20.39 7.89
C GLN A 272 10.09 20.97 7.72
N PRO A 273 11.02 20.80 8.68
CA PRO A 273 12.41 21.23 8.50
C PRO A 273 13.09 20.59 7.28
N LEU A 274 12.83 19.31 7.03
CA LEU A 274 13.34 18.59 5.86
C LEU A 274 12.77 19.19 4.56
N LEU A 275 11.44 19.41 4.48
CA LEU A 275 10.81 20.03 3.30
C LEU A 275 11.40 21.41 2.98
N ASN A 276 11.61 22.23 4.00
CA ASN A 276 12.23 23.54 3.86
C ASN A 276 13.65 23.44 3.27
N ASP A 277 14.46 22.51 3.77
CA ASP A 277 15.84 22.34 3.33
C ASP A 277 15.92 21.73 1.91
N LEU A 278 15.03 20.79 1.58
CA LEU A 278 14.88 20.24 0.23
C LEU A 278 14.51 21.32 -0.79
N LEU A 279 13.54 22.18 -0.47
CA LEU A 279 13.10 23.26 -1.37
C LEU A 279 14.16 24.36 -1.51
N LYS A 280 14.83 24.73 -0.40
CA LYS A 280 15.90 25.74 -0.40
C LYS A 280 17.10 25.29 -1.24
N ASN A 281 17.46 24.01 -1.16
CA ASN A 281 18.63 23.46 -1.87
C ASN A 281 18.23 22.64 -3.10
N PHE A 282 17.06 22.89 -3.68
CA PHE A 282 16.52 22.07 -4.77
C PHE A 282 17.48 21.98 -5.97
N ASP A 283 18.11 23.08 -6.34
CA ASP A 283 19.04 23.14 -7.48
C ASP A 283 20.34 22.33 -7.24
N MET A 284 20.70 22.09 -5.98
CA MET A 284 21.80 21.19 -5.60
C MET A 284 21.31 19.74 -5.53
N LEU A 285 20.13 19.52 -4.95
CA LEU A 285 19.49 18.21 -4.82
C LEU A 285 19.32 17.51 -6.17
N VAL A 286 19.02 18.23 -7.25
CA VAL A 286 18.79 17.64 -8.59
C VAL A 286 20.07 17.25 -9.33
N LYS A 287 21.26 17.53 -8.77
CA LYS A 287 22.54 17.20 -9.42
C LYS A 287 22.95 15.74 -9.23
N GLY A 288 22.47 15.08 -8.19
CA GLY A 288 22.76 13.67 -7.93
C GLY A 288 22.29 13.19 -6.56
N ASP A 289 22.26 11.88 -6.40
CA ASP A 289 21.79 11.16 -5.21
C ASP A 289 22.57 11.53 -3.93
N ASP A 290 23.90 11.68 -4.02
CA ASP A 290 24.74 12.06 -2.87
C ASP A 290 24.32 13.38 -2.23
N GLN A 291 23.87 14.34 -3.04
CA GLN A 291 23.39 15.64 -2.56
C GLN A 291 22.07 15.51 -1.83
N LEU A 292 21.15 14.68 -2.34
CA LEU A 292 19.90 14.35 -1.67
C LEU A 292 20.15 13.65 -0.33
N ASN A 293 21.00 12.62 -0.32
CA ASN A 293 21.33 11.87 0.89
C ASN A 293 21.97 12.77 1.97
N THR A 294 22.84 13.70 1.59
CA THR A 294 23.41 14.70 2.50
C THR A 294 22.34 15.60 3.15
N ILE A 295 21.26 15.93 2.43
CA ILE A 295 20.13 16.66 3.02
C ILE A 295 19.36 15.76 3.98
N LEU A 296 19.02 14.53 3.57
CA LEU A 296 18.25 13.59 4.38
C LEU A 296 18.97 13.22 5.69
N GLU A 297 20.29 13.04 5.66
CA GLU A 297 21.10 12.74 6.85
C GLU A 297 21.12 13.87 7.88
N ARG A 298 20.93 15.12 7.46
CA ARG A 298 20.81 16.27 8.37
C ARG A 298 19.46 16.37 9.07
N HIS A 299 18.46 15.66 8.55
CA HIS A 299 17.09 15.64 9.09
C HIS A 299 16.61 14.20 9.29
N PRO A 300 17.26 13.41 10.17
CA PRO A 300 16.83 12.03 10.41
C PRO A 300 15.42 12.03 10.99
N ALA A 301 14.57 11.10 10.54
CA ALA A 301 13.27 10.94 11.16
C ALA A 301 13.42 10.64 12.66
N PRO A 302 12.58 11.25 13.52
CA PRO A 302 12.63 11.01 14.97
C PRO A 302 12.25 9.57 15.34
N PHE A 303 11.68 8.82 14.40
CA PHE A 303 11.24 7.45 14.56
C PHE A 303 11.95 6.55 13.54
N LYS A 304 11.97 5.24 13.80
CA LYS A 304 12.61 4.26 12.92
C LYS A 304 11.70 3.10 12.51
N LYS A 305 10.47 3.08 13.01
CA LYS A 305 9.49 2.01 12.79
C LYS A 305 8.13 2.61 12.50
N TRP A 306 7.45 2.05 11.51
CA TRP A 306 6.03 2.31 11.28
C TRP A 306 5.19 1.76 12.43
N SER A 307 4.02 2.35 12.65
CA SER A 307 3.04 1.89 13.64
C SER A 307 2.50 0.51 13.27
N GLU A 308 1.99 -0.20 14.29
CA GLU A 308 1.37 -1.52 14.11
C GLU A 308 0.20 -1.47 13.12
N SER A 309 -0.59 -0.39 13.16
CA SER A 309 -1.69 -0.14 12.23
C SER A 309 -1.21 -0.09 10.77
N SER A 310 -0.08 0.57 10.49
CA SER A 310 0.49 0.64 9.14
C SER A 310 1.17 -0.65 8.69
N THR A 311 1.61 -1.50 9.62
CA THR A 311 2.23 -2.80 9.32
C THR A 311 1.26 -3.98 9.34
N LEU A 312 0.00 -3.77 9.71
CA LEU A 312 -0.98 -4.85 9.89
C LEU A 312 -1.15 -5.72 8.63
N HIS A 313 -1.28 -5.06 7.47
CA HIS A 313 -1.49 -5.70 6.17
C HIS A 313 -0.31 -5.52 5.22
N GLY A 314 0.89 -5.25 5.75
CA GLY A 314 2.06 -4.96 4.92
C GLY A 314 3.27 -4.45 5.70
N THR A 315 4.11 -3.64 5.06
CA THR A 315 5.40 -3.22 5.64
C THR A 315 5.42 -1.79 6.17
N GLY A 316 4.27 -1.11 6.26
CA GLY A 316 4.20 0.27 6.75
C GLY A 316 4.31 1.35 5.67
N TYR A 317 5.26 1.24 4.73
CA TYR A 317 5.53 2.31 3.75
C TYR A 317 4.31 2.76 2.93
N THR A 318 3.56 1.84 2.32
CA THR A 318 2.41 2.20 1.48
C THR A 318 1.26 2.77 2.32
N ALA A 319 1.00 2.21 3.50
CA ALA A 319 0.00 2.72 4.44
C ALA A 319 0.35 4.13 4.96
N GLY A 320 1.62 4.37 5.27
CA GLY A 320 2.10 5.69 5.67
C GLY A 320 2.13 6.69 4.50
N LEU A 321 2.36 6.24 3.26
CA LEU A 321 2.27 7.10 2.06
C LEU A 321 0.81 7.53 1.79
N TRP A 322 -0.15 6.62 1.88
CA TRP A 322 -1.58 6.99 1.87
C TRP A 322 -1.92 7.96 2.99
N THR A 323 -1.38 7.73 4.19
CA THR A 323 -1.57 8.64 5.33
C THR A 323 -1.04 10.04 5.02
N LEU A 324 0.14 10.15 4.39
CA LEU A 324 0.69 11.44 3.93
C LEU A 324 -0.26 12.15 2.96
N PHE A 325 -0.81 11.44 1.98
CA PHE A 325 -1.75 12.01 1.01
C PHE A 325 -3.06 12.46 1.66
N HIS A 326 -3.59 11.70 2.62
CA HIS A 326 -4.77 12.09 3.38
C HIS A 326 -4.51 13.35 4.23
N ILE A 327 -3.37 13.44 4.92
CA ILE A 327 -2.97 14.66 5.66
C ILE A 327 -2.87 15.85 4.69
N MET A 328 -2.20 15.68 3.55
CA MET A 328 -2.09 16.71 2.50
C MET A 328 -3.47 17.18 2.01
N SER A 329 -4.42 16.25 1.82
CA SER A 329 -5.76 16.58 1.34
C SER A 329 -6.60 17.37 2.34
N VAL A 330 -6.51 17.05 3.64
CA VAL A 330 -7.17 17.83 4.69
C VAL A 330 -6.49 19.19 4.86
N GLY A 331 -5.17 19.22 4.79
CA GLY A 331 -4.39 20.44 4.91
C GLY A 331 -4.57 21.42 3.75
N LEU A 332 -4.97 20.96 2.56
CA LEU A 332 -5.41 21.83 1.48
C LEU A 332 -6.61 22.68 1.92
N VAL A 333 -7.59 22.06 2.57
CA VAL A 333 -8.80 22.76 3.04
C VAL A 333 -8.40 23.80 4.09
N GLU A 334 -7.59 23.40 5.06
CA GLU A 334 -7.13 24.28 6.13
C GLU A 334 -6.28 25.44 5.61
N TRP A 335 -5.35 25.17 4.67
CA TRP A 335 -4.57 26.20 3.99
C TRP A 335 -5.46 27.23 3.30
N ASN A 336 -6.43 26.78 2.50
CA ASN A 336 -7.33 27.66 1.75
C ASN A 336 -8.29 28.46 2.64
N GLN A 337 -8.54 28.02 3.88
CA GLN A 337 -9.32 28.79 4.85
C GLN A 337 -8.47 29.82 5.60
N MET A 338 -7.15 29.64 5.69
CA MET A 338 -6.24 30.54 6.41
C MET A 338 -5.62 31.61 5.53
N VAL A 339 -5.38 31.35 4.25
CA VAL A 339 -4.73 32.32 3.37
C VAL A 339 -5.67 33.45 2.96
N LEU A 340 -5.16 34.68 3.02
CA LEU A 340 -5.91 35.89 2.64
C LEU A 340 -5.66 36.30 1.18
N ASP A 341 -4.51 35.90 0.64
CA ASP A 341 -4.09 36.24 -0.72
C ASP A 341 -4.59 35.18 -1.70
N ASP A 342 -5.43 35.62 -2.65
CA ASP A 342 -6.01 34.75 -3.67
C ASP A 342 -4.92 34.04 -4.50
N ASP A 343 -3.71 34.61 -4.64
CA ASP A 343 -2.59 33.96 -5.36
C ASP A 343 -1.95 32.79 -4.59
N GLN A 344 -2.21 32.66 -3.29
CA GLN A 344 -1.69 31.57 -2.48
C GLN A 344 -2.63 30.37 -2.36
N LEU A 345 -3.89 30.53 -2.79
CA LEU A 345 -4.90 29.48 -2.80
C LEU A 345 -4.46 28.28 -3.65
N LEU A 346 -4.74 27.09 -3.14
CA LEU A 346 -4.50 25.84 -3.82
C LEU A 346 -5.78 25.39 -4.54
N VAL A 347 -5.67 25.12 -5.83
CA VAL A 347 -6.80 24.62 -6.63
C VAL A 347 -6.91 23.10 -6.41
N PRO A 348 -8.07 22.56 -5.98
CA PRO A 348 -8.24 21.13 -5.74
C PRO A 348 -7.86 20.23 -6.92
N SER A 349 -8.28 20.59 -8.14
CA SER A 349 -7.94 19.81 -9.33
C SER A 349 -6.43 19.80 -9.60
N GLU A 350 -5.76 20.94 -9.45
CA GLU A 350 -4.32 21.03 -9.67
C GLU A 350 -3.54 20.22 -8.62
N VAL A 351 -3.95 20.25 -7.35
CA VAL A 351 -3.31 19.41 -6.32
C VAL A 351 -3.50 17.93 -6.61
N ALA A 352 -4.68 17.54 -7.11
CA ALA A 352 -4.93 16.18 -7.56
C ALA A 352 -4.05 15.79 -8.77
N ASP A 353 -3.86 16.70 -9.74
CA ASP A 353 -2.97 16.49 -10.90
C ASP A 353 -1.51 16.31 -10.48
N HIS A 354 -1.04 17.09 -9.49
CA HIS A 354 0.31 16.95 -8.92
C HIS A 354 0.48 15.63 -8.17
N LEU A 355 -0.54 15.17 -7.45
CA LEU A 355 -0.53 13.86 -6.80
C LEU A 355 -0.43 12.72 -7.84
N ARG A 356 -1.25 12.77 -8.89
CA ARG A 356 -1.20 11.83 -10.02
C ARG A 356 0.19 11.81 -10.66
N SER A 357 0.73 12.99 -10.97
CA SER A 357 2.05 13.14 -11.61
C SER A 357 3.18 12.63 -10.71
N TYR A 358 3.11 12.89 -9.41
CA TYR A 358 4.06 12.34 -8.45
C TYR A 358 4.03 10.80 -8.43
N ILE A 359 2.83 10.20 -8.40
CA ILE A 359 2.66 8.75 -8.44
C ILE A 359 3.21 8.17 -9.75
N GLU A 360 2.92 8.79 -10.89
CA GLU A 360 3.43 8.40 -12.21
C GLU A 360 4.97 8.35 -12.28
N HIS A 361 5.66 9.31 -11.66
CA HIS A 361 7.10 9.49 -11.83
C HIS A 361 7.96 8.86 -10.73
N PHE A 362 7.40 8.71 -9.53
CA PHE A 362 8.16 8.32 -8.35
C PHE A 362 7.64 7.06 -7.67
N PHE A 363 6.36 6.68 -7.81
CA PHE A 363 5.89 5.49 -7.10
C PHE A 363 6.34 4.21 -7.80
N GLN A 364 7.15 3.38 -7.11
CA GLN A 364 7.89 2.28 -7.78
C GLN A 364 7.10 0.98 -7.93
N CYS A 365 5.92 0.86 -7.33
CA CYS A 365 5.03 -0.28 -7.58
C CYS A 365 4.29 -0.06 -8.90
N ASP A 366 4.70 -0.73 -9.98
CA ASP A 366 4.19 -0.46 -11.33
C ASP A 366 2.69 -0.69 -11.43
N VAL A 367 2.19 -1.83 -10.92
CA VAL A 367 0.76 -2.14 -10.99
C VAL A 367 -0.05 -1.21 -10.10
N CYS A 368 0.44 -0.88 -8.89
CA CYS A 368 -0.24 0.09 -8.02
C CYS A 368 -0.35 1.47 -8.69
N ARG A 369 0.75 1.91 -9.32
CA ARG A 369 0.84 3.18 -10.06
C ARG A 369 -0.13 3.21 -11.23
N LEU A 370 -0.14 2.15 -12.06
CA LEU A 370 -1.04 2.04 -13.20
C LEU A 370 -2.51 1.99 -12.78
N ASN A 371 -2.85 1.25 -11.71
CA ASN A 371 -4.20 1.20 -11.18
C ASN A 371 -4.67 2.60 -10.72
N PHE A 372 -3.84 3.30 -9.93
CA PHE A 372 -4.17 4.65 -9.49
C PHE A 372 -4.34 5.62 -10.67
N MET A 373 -3.43 5.59 -11.63
CA MET A 373 -3.51 6.44 -12.83
C MET A 373 -4.75 6.11 -13.66
N SER A 374 -5.09 4.84 -13.82
CA SER A 374 -6.29 4.42 -14.54
C SER A 374 -7.57 4.94 -13.87
N GLU A 375 -7.70 4.80 -12.55
CA GLU A 375 -8.84 5.36 -11.81
C GLU A 375 -8.89 6.90 -11.91
N TYR A 376 -7.74 7.55 -11.81
CA TYR A 376 -7.63 9.00 -11.95
C TYR A 376 -8.08 9.49 -13.34
N ASP A 377 -7.48 8.91 -14.39
CA ASP A 377 -7.65 9.32 -15.78
C ASP A 377 -9.04 8.94 -16.31
N SER A 378 -9.69 7.91 -15.75
CA SER A 378 -11.08 7.54 -16.06
C SER A 378 -12.14 8.34 -15.30
N CYS A 379 -11.74 9.35 -14.52
CA CYS A 379 -12.65 10.18 -13.71
C CYS A 379 -13.44 9.38 -12.66
N SER A 380 -12.86 8.31 -12.08
CA SER A 380 -13.50 7.56 -11.00
C SER A 380 -14.00 8.46 -9.86
N HIS A 381 -15.10 8.06 -9.23
CA HIS A 381 -15.77 8.84 -8.18
C HIS A 381 -16.16 10.27 -8.60
N ASP A 382 -16.48 10.45 -9.88
CA ASP A 382 -16.89 11.73 -10.48
C ASP A 382 -15.86 12.86 -10.34
N ARG A 383 -14.56 12.49 -10.24
CA ARG A 383 -13.43 13.40 -10.05
C ARG A 383 -13.49 14.64 -10.94
N CYS A 384 -13.76 14.42 -12.23
CA CYS A 384 -13.69 15.46 -13.26
C CYS A 384 -14.77 16.53 -13.13
N ASN A 385 -15.88 16.24 -12.45
CA ASN A 385 -16.93 17.22 -12.18
C ASN A 385 -16.83 17.78 -10.75
N ARG A 386 -16.38 16.97 -9.78
CA ARG A 386 -16.30 17.35 -8.36
C ARG A 386 -15.10 18.23 -8.03
N LEU A 387 -13.93 17.93 -8.59
CA LEU A 387 -12.71 18.67 -8.25
C LEU A 387 -12.65 19.98 -9.04
N ILE A 388 -12.68 21.08 -8.30
CA ILE A 388 -12.79 22.42 -8.86
C ILE A 388 -11.47 22.83 -9.50
N SER A 389 -11.59 23.39 -10.70
CA SER A 389 -10.50 24.00 -11.45
C SER A 389 -10.37 25.52 -11.24
N LYS A 390 -11.30 26.14 -10.51
CA LYS A 390 -11.24 27.55 -10.14
C LYS A 390 -10.42 27.75 -8.87
N ARG A 391 -9.65 28.84 -8.84
CA ARG A 391 -8.83 29.22 -7.69
C ARG A 391 -9.63 29.56 -6.44
N LYS A 392 -10.80 30.17 -6.61
CA LYS A 392 -11.70 30.53 -5.51
C LYS A 392 -12.90 29.59 -5.47
N GLY A 393 -13.01 28.82 -4.39
CA GLY A 393 -14.12 27.92 -4.10
C GLY A 393 -14.73 28.17 -2.72
N THR A 394 -15.91 27.59 -2.48
CA THR A 394 -16.54 27.53 -1.14
C THR A 394 -15.89 26.43 -0.29
N LEU A 395 -16.22 26.39 1.00
CA LEU A 395 -15.72 25.33 1.88
C LEU A 395 -16.14 23.92 1.42
N ASN A 396 -17.43 23.72 1.12
CA ASN A 396 -17.96 22.45 0.58
C ASN A 396 -17.23 22.02 -0.69
N GLN A 397 -16.81 23.00 -1.46
CA GLN A 397 -16.08 22.84 -2.70
C GLN A 397 -14.62 22.39 -2.48
N TYR A 398 -13.96 22.84 -1.41
CA TYR A 398 -12.60 22.38 -1.07
C TYR A 398 -12.59 20.99 -0.44
N ILE A 399 -13.61 20.60 0.33
CA ILE A 399 -13.68 19.27 0.96
C ILE A 399 -13.88 18.13 -0.05
N GLU A 400 -14.26 18.42 -1.30
CA GLU A 400 -14.38 17.41 -2.36
C GLU A 400 -13.08 16.66 -2.63
N PHE A 401 -11.92 17.30 -2.48
CA PHE A 401 -10.63 16.63 -2.68
C PHE A 401 -10.32 15.54 -1.64
N PRO A 402 -10.39 15.80 -0.32
CA PRO A 402 -10.25 14.75 0.69
C PRO A 402 -11.33 13.67 0.57
N LEU A 403 -12.57 14.02 0.19
CA LEU A 403 -13.65 13.04 -0.03
C LEU A 403 -13.37 12.13 -1.22
N TRP A 404 -12.96 12.68 -2.36
CA TRP A 404 -12.58 11.90 -3.54
C TRP A 404 -11.40 10.95 -3.23
N LEU A 405 -10.38 11.43 -2.52
CA LEU A 405 -9.23 10.60 -2.14
C LEU A 405 -9.63 9.48 -1.17
N PHE A 406 -10.56 9.76 -0.26
CA PHE A 406 -11.16 8.79 0.65
C PHE A 406 -11.90 7.68 -0.10
N GLU A 407 -12.78 8.03 -1.05
CA GLU A 407 -13.53 7.04 -1.83
C GLU A 407 -12.60 6.19 -2.69
N THR A 408 -11.64 6.83 -3.35
CA THR A 408 -10.59 6.16 -4.13
C THR A 408 -9.81 5.15 -3.28
N HIS A 409 -9.42 5.54 -2.06
CA HIS A 409 -8.70 4.64 -1.17
C HIS A 409 -9.56 3.46 -0.68
N ASN A 410 -10.86 3.67 -0.48
CA ASN A 410 -11.79 2.59 -0.16
C ASN A 410 -12.02 1.62 -1.34
N ASP A 411 -12.06 2.11 -2.57
CA ASP A 411 -12.12 1.23 -3.75
C ASP A 411 -10.86 0.36 -3.86
N VAL A 412 -9.69 0.92 -3.55
CA VAL A 412 -8.43 0.15 -3.41
C VAL A 412 -8.57 -0.93 -2.34
N ASN A 413 -9.11 -0.62 -1.16
CA ASN A 413 -9.30 -1.63 -0.08
C ASN A 413 -10.20 -2.78 -0.53
N THR A 414 -11.32 -2.46 -1.19
CA THR A 414 -12.25 -3.46 -1.72
C THR A 414 -11.60 -4.31 -2.81
N ARG A 415 -10.85 -3.70 -3.74
CA ARG A 415 -10.11 -4.43 -4.77
C ARG A 415 -9.07 -5.37 -4.16
N LEU A 416 -8.25 -4.88 -3.22
CA LEU A 416 -7.22 -5.70 -2.57
C LEU A 416 -7.83 -6.88 -1.80
N ARG A 417 -9.01 -6.72 -1.20
CA ARG A 417 -9.75 -7.85 -0.61
C ARG A 417 -10.11 -8.90 -1.67
N LYS A 418 -10.65 -8.47 -2.82
CA LYS A 418 -11.00 -9.39 -3.92
C LYS A 418 -9.77 -10.13 -4.42
N GLU A 419 -8.67 -9.43 -4.62
CA GLU A 419 -7.39 -10.02 -5.01
C GLU A 419 -6.95 -11.08 -3.99
N ARG A 420 -6.92 -10.79 -2.69
CA ARG A 420 -6.53 -11.79 -1.67
C ARG A 420 -7.41 -13.04 -1.67
N ILE A 421 -8.70 -12.90 -1.96
CA ILE A 421 -9.62 -14.05 -2.07
C ILE A 421 -9.32 -14.88 -3.30
N GLU A 422 -9.14 -14.24 -4.45
CA GLU A 422 -8.77 -14.89 -5.72
C GLU A 422 -7.44 -15.65 -5.62
N LEU A 423 -6.56 -15.16 -4.76
CA LEU A 423 -5.23 -15.72 -4.52
C LEU A 423 -5.19 -16.76 -3.39
N HIS A 424 -6.33 -17.03 -2.76
CA HIS A 424 -6.47 -17.94 -1.63
C HIS A 424 -5.66 -17.54 -0.38
N ASP A 425 -5.23 -16.28 -0.29
CA ASP A 425 -4.58 -15.71 0.90
C ASP A 425 -5.60 -15.40 2.00
N GLU A 426 -6.86 -15.21 1.63
CA GLU A 426 -7.97 -14.90 2.53
C GLU A 426 -9.22 -15.73 2.14
N PRO A 427 -9.89 -16.45 3.07
CA PRO A 427 -11.16 -17.09 2.75
C PRO A 427 -12.26 -16.03 2.54
N GLU A 428 -13.12 -16.23 1.55
CA GLU A 428 -14.20 -15.28 1.24
C GLU A 428 -15.14 -15.02 2.43
N SER A 429 -15.31 -16.01 3.31
CA SER A 429 -16.10 -15.91 4.53
C SER A 429 -15.42 -15.13 5.67
N LEU A 430 -14.12 -14.82 5.55
CA LEU A 430 -13.38 -14.17 6.63
C LEU A 430 -13.85 -12.74 6.83
N THR A 431 -13.80 -11.89 5.81
CA THR A 431 -14.25 -10.49 5.88
C THR A 431 -15.37 -10.21 4.90
N THR A 432 -16.19 -9.19 5.14
CA THR A 432 -17.13 -8.64 4.17
C THR A 432 -16.54 -7.39 3.49
N GLU A 433 -17.18 -6.90 2.43
CA GLU A 433 -16.79 -5.63 1.80
C GLU A 433 -16.87 -4.45 2.80
N ALA A 434 -17.89 -4.42 3.66
CA ALA A 434 -18.03 -3.39 4.68
C ALA A 434 -16.93 -3.45 5.75
N ASP A 435 -16.38 -4.63 6.04
CA ASP A 435 -15.29 -4.78 7.03
C ASP A 435 -13.99 -4.11 6.57
N VAL A 436 -13.78 -4.01 5.24
CA VAL A 436 -12.56 -3.45 4.65
C VAL A 436 -12.70 -1.99 4.21
N MET A 437 -13.85 -1.37 4.47
CA MET A 437 -14.08 0.05 4.26
C MET A 437 -13.71 0.87 5.50
N TRP A 438 -12.97 1.95 5.29
CA TRP A 438 -12.62 2.91 6.32
C TRP A 438 -13.53 4.15 6.22
N PRO A 439 -13.91 4.82 7.32
CA PRO A 439 -13.79 4.32 8.68
C PRO A 439 -14.79 3.20 8.94
N PRO A 440 -14.45 2.20 9.77
CA PRO A 440 -15.40 1.19 10.18
C PRO A 440 -16.68 1.80 10.76
N LEU A 441 -17.82 1.14 10.55
CA LEU A 441 -19.11 1.56 11.12
C LEU A 441 -19.03 1.74 12.65
N SER A 442 -18.26 0.89 13.33
CA SER A 442 -17.99 0.99 14.77
C SER A 442 -17.20 2.23 15.18
N ALA A 443 -16.37 2.77 14.29
CA ALA A 443 -15.51 3.91 14.56
C ALA A 443 -16.19 5.25 14.21
N CYS A 444 -17.04 5.28 13.18
CA CYS A 444 -17.83 6.46 12.83
C CYS A 444 -19.25 6.10 12.37
N PRO A 445 -20.19 5.78 13.28
CA PRO A 445 -21.57 5.42 12.89
C PRO A 445 -22.27 6.51 12.05
N ARG A 446 -21.95 7.78 12.31
CA ARG A 446 -22.52 8.94 11.59
C ARG A 446 -21.99 9.11 10.17
N CYS A 447 -20.85 8.52 9.85
CA CYS A 447 -20.29 8.59 8.49
C CYS A 447 -21.11 7.76 7.50
N TRP A 448 -21.88 6.79 7.99
CA TRP A 448 -22.61 5.83 7.18
C TRP A 448 -24.09 6.20 7.08
N LEU A 449 -24.58 6.29 5.84
CA LEU A 449 -25.99 6.39 5.51
C LEU A 449 -26.53 5.01 5.09
N ALA A 450 -27.85 4.91 4.94
CA ALA A 450 -28.50 3.69 4.43
C ALA A 450 -27.94 3.28 3.06
N GLU A 451 -27.94 1.97 2.81
CA GLU A 451 -27.50 1.35 1.53
C GLU A 451 -26.00 1.55 1.21
N GLY A 452 -25.16 1.78 2.21
CA GLY A 452 -23.70 1.94 2.01
C GLY A 452 -23.30 3.27 1.40
N ARG A 453 -24.14 4.31 1.54
CA ARG A 453 -23.80 5.69 1.16
C ARG A 453 -23.07 6.40 2.31
N TRP A 454 -22.40 7.50 2.00
CA TRP A 454 -21.64 8.31 2.97
C TRP A 454 -22.36 9.60 3.32
N ASP A 455 -22.30 10.00 4.59
CA ASP A 455 -22.54 11.39 4.99
C ASP A 455 -21.22 12.15 4.82
N GLU A 456 -21.11 12.92 3.75
CA GLU A 456 -19.87 13.60 3.34
C GLU A 456 -19.34 14.54 4.42
N ASN A 457 -20.21 15.25 5.13
CA ASN A 457 -19.81 16.15 6.21
C ASN A 457 -19.29 15.37 7.42
N ALA A 458 -19.95 14.27 7.79
CA ALA A 458 -19.49 13.41 8.88
C ALA A 458 -18.16 12.71 8.52
N VAL A 459 -18.00 12.25 7.28
CA VAL A 459 -16.75 11.67 6.77
C VAL A 459 -15.63 12.69 6.82
N PHE A 460 -15.83 13.90 6.31
CA PHE A 460 -14.81 14.93 6.36
C PHE A 460 -14.42 15.29 7.80
N LYS A 461 -15.40 15.44 8.71
CA LYS A 461 -15.12 15.67 10.14
C LYS A 461 -14.29 14.53 10.74
N TYR A 462 -14.54 13.28 10.34
CA TYR A 462 -13.76 12.14 10.79
C TYR A 462 -12.34 12.11 10.19
N LEU A 463 -12.18 12.41 8.90
CA LEU A 463 -10.87 12.58 8.25
C LEU A 463 -10.06 13.68 8.96
N HIS A 464 -10.70 14.81 9.24
CA HIS A 464 -10.10 15.94 9.93
C HIS A 464 -9.64 15.59 11.35
N ALA A 465 -10.49 14.92 12.12
CA ALA A 465 -10.13 14.42 13.45
C ALA A 465 -8.97 13.41 13.41
N SER A 466 -8.92 12.56 12.38
CA SER A 466 -7.90 11.52 12.22
C SER A 466 -6.53 12.08 11.82
N TYR A 467 -6.51 13.14 11.01
CA TYR A 467 -5.29 13.61 10.34
C TYR A 467 -4.84 15.03 10.71
N TRP A 468 -5.69 15.84 11.32
CA TRP A 468 -5.39 17.27 11.56
C TRP A 468 -5.56 17.72 13.00
N SER A 469 -6.73 17.50 13.61
CA SER A 469 -7.16 18.25 14.79
C SER A 469 -6.54 17.84 16.14
N GLU A 470 -6.23 18.88 16.94
CA GLU A 470 -6.28 18.89 18.42
C GLU A 470 -7.26 20.03 18.83
N GLY A 471 -8.57 19.85 18.58
CA GLY A 471 -9.66 20.79 18.90
C GLY A 471 -10.58 21.17 17.72
N ASP A 472 -11.76 21.75 18.01
CA ASP A 472 -12.67 22.31 16.99
C ASP A 472 -11.93 23.37 16.15
N THR A 473 -11.58 23.08 14.89
CA THR A 473 -11.07 24.11 13.98
C THR A 473 -12.22 24.92 13.41
N GLU A 474 -11.94 26.13 12.92
CA GLU A 474 -12.96 26.95 12.28
C GLU A 474 -13.62 26.22 11.10
N VAL A 475 -12.81 25.48 10.34
CA VAL A 475 -13.27 24.62 9.24
C VAL A 475 -14.37 23.65 9.69
N VAL A 476 -14.14 22.94 10.80
CA VAL A 476 -15.11 21.97 11.34
C VAL A 476 -16.38 22.66 11.85
N ARG A 477 -16.26 23.86 12.46
CA ARG A 477 -17.42 24.65 12.93
C ARG A 477 -18.26 25.16 11.77
N SER A 478 -17.63 25.67 10.71
CA SER A 478 -18.33 26.21 9.53
C SER A 478 -19.09 25.13 8.76
N LEU A 479 -18.69 23.85 8.86
CA LEU A 479 -19.44 22.69 8.36
C LEU A 479 -20.60 22.26 9.29
N GLY A 480 -20.92 23.05 10.31
CA GLY A 480 -21.80 22.72 11.44
C GLY A 480 -23.17 23.40 11.48
N GLU A 481 -23.52 24.27 10.53
CA GLU A 481 -24.84 24.92 10.48
C GLU A 481 -25.79 24.33 9.42
N ASP A 482 -25.87 23.00 9.30
CA ASP A 482 -27.04 22.40 8.65
C ASP A 482 -27.93 21.74 9.70
N ARG A 483 -29.16 22.23 9.76
CA ARG A 483 -30.14 21.94 10.81
C ARG A 483 -30.32 20.44 10.93
N GLN A 484 -30.12 19.93 12.15
CA GLN A 484 -31.00 18.96 12.80
C GLN A 484 -31.95 18.20 11.84
N GLY A 485 -31.43 17.17 11.19
CA GLY A 485 -32.20 15.97 10.87
C GLY A 485 -32.52 15.20 12.16
N THR A 486 -33.07 15.89 13.16
CA THR A 486 -33.70 15.24 14.30
C THR A 486 -34.95 14.60 13.72
N ILE A 487 -34.96 13.28 13.66
CA ILE A 487 -36.21 12.52 13.64
C ILE A 487 -36.90 12.85 14.96
N SER A 488 -37.64 13.96 15.00
CA SER A 488 -38.69 14.17 15.98
C SER A 488 -39.92 13.50 15.40
N VAL A 489 -40.32 12.42 16.03
CA VAL A 489 -41.66 11.85 15.88
C VAL A 489 -42.60 12.91 16.46
N MET A 490 -43.05 13.86 15.64
CA MET A 490 -44.21 14.69 15.99
C MET A 490 -45.47 13.87 15.75
N GLN A 491 -45.82 13.05 16.73
CA GLN A 491 -47.22 12.88 17.10
C GLN A 491 -47.75 14.24 17.56
N HIS A 492 -48.99 14.54 17.15
CA HIS A 492 -49.78 15.75 17.42
C HIS A 492 -49.60 16.95 16.48
N ALA A 493 -50.31 16.87 15.34
CA ALA A 493 -51.16 17.95 14.87
C ALA A 493 -52.22 17.42 13.87
N SER A 494 -53.12 16.56 14.34
CA SER A 494 -54.42 16.39 13.67
C SER A 494 -55.40 17.34 14.34
N ARG A 495 -55.62 18.51 13.73
CA ARG A 495 -56.85 19.31 13.81
C ARG A 495 -56.76 20.51 12.88
N ARG A 496 -57.84 20.67 12.09
CA ARG A 496 -58.14 21.71 11.08
C ARG A 496 -57.46 21.56 9.73
N ALA A 497 -58.04 20.67 8.91
CA ALA A 497 -58.28 21.01 7.51
C ALA A 497 -59.77 21.40 7.41
N GLU A 498 -60.04 22.69 7.27
CA GLU A 498 -61.30 23.20 6.73
C GLU A 498 -60.94 24.14 5.58
N GLU A 499 -61.49 23.81 4.42
CA GLU A 499 -61.83 24.68 3.30
C GLU A 499 -60.68 25.37 2.53
N THR A 500 -60.34 24.76 1.40
CA THR A 500 -60.18 25.53 0.16
C THR A 500 -60.53 24.65 -1.04
N THR A 501 -61.71 24.92 -1.57
CA THR A 501 -62.29 24.37 -2.80
C THR A 501 -61.43 24.78 -4.00
N VAL A 502 -60.80 23.82 -4.68
CA VAL A 502 -60.27 24.02 -6.04
C VAL A 502 -61.21 23.30 -7.01
N GLN A 503 -62.07 24.09 -7.64
CA GLN A 503 -62.83 23.66 -8.81
C GLN A 503 -61.90 23.63 -10.03
N GLY A 504 -61.97 22.53 -10.78
CA GLY A 504 -61.79 22.56 -12.23
C GLY A 504 -60.43 22.14 -12.79
N LEU A 505 -60.16 20.83 -12.85
CA LEU A 505 -59.36 20.26 -13.93
C LEU A 505 -59.98 18.94 -14.41
N ARG A 506 -60.14 18.82 -15.75
CA ARG A 506 -60.79 17.69 -16.41
C ARG A 506 -59.92 16.41 -16.37
N PRO A 507 -60.52 15.20 -16.33
CA PRO A 507 -59.81 13.93 -16.09
C PRO A 507 -58.82 13.48 -17.17
N THR A 508 -58.74 14.17 -18.31
CA THR A 508 -57.94 13.75 -19.46
C THR A 508 -56.48 14.22 -19.42
N VAL A 509 -56.12 15.19 -18.56
CA VAL A 509 -54.75 15.72 -18.47
C VAL A 509 -53.88 14.95 -17.47
N LEU A 510 -54.48 14.22 -16.52
CA LEU A 510 -53.75 13.43 -15.53
C LEU A 510 -53.15 12.13 -16.13
N PHE A 511 -53.76 11.59 -17.19
CA PHE A 511 -53.35 10.31 -17.79
C PHE A 511 -52.14 10.42 -18.73
N THR A 512 -51.94 11.58 -19.36
CA THR A 512 -50.81 11.81 -20.27
C THR A 512 -49.50 12.09 -19.53
N LEU A 513 -49.56 12.69 -18.34
CA LEU A 513 -48.36 12.95 -17.52
C LEU A 513 -47.82 11.67 -16.86
N VAL A 514 -48.69 10.77 -16.42
CA VAL A 514 -48.28 9.51 -15.77
C VAL A 514 -47.68 8.51 -16.76
N THR A 515 -48.17 8.49 -18.01
CA THR A 515 -47.60 7.62 -19.07
C THR A 515 -46.27 8.14 -19.61
N SER A 516 -46.07 9.46 -19.64
CA SER A 516 -44.81 10.09 -20.07
C SER A 516 -43.66 9.85 -19.09
N LEU A 517 -43.93 9.92 -17.78
CA LEU A 517 -42.94 9.65 -16.72
C LEU A 517 -42.58 8.16 -16.65
N GLY A 518 -43.55 7.26 -16.91
CA GLY A 518 -43.30 5.81 -16.95
C GLY A 518 -42.34 5.39 -18.08
N ILE A 519 -42.42 6.02 -19.25
CA ILE A 519 -41.55 5.70 -20.40
C ILE A 519 -40.11 6.20 -20.16
N ILE A 520 -39.93 7.34 -19.49
CA ILE A 520 -38.60 7.88 -19.15
C ILE A 520 -37.90 7.00 -18.11
N VAL A 521 -38.61 6.51 -17.09
CA VAL A 521 -38.04 5.61 -16.07
C VAL A 521 -37.63 4.25 -16.67
N VAL A 522 -38.42 3.71 -17.60
CA VAL A 522 -38.11 2.45 -18.29
C VAL A 522 -36.90 2.61 -19.24
N PHE A 523 -36.79 3.74 -19.95
CA PHE A 523 -35.60 4.03 -20.78
C PHE A 523 -34.34 4.27 -19.95
N TRP A 524 -34.46 4.90 -18.79
CA TRP A 524 -33.32 5.15 -17.89
C TRP A 524 -32.81 3.85 -17.24
N GLN A 525 -33.71 2.93 -16.85
CA GLN A 525 -33.33 1.61 -16.34
C GLN A 525 -32.71 0.70 -17.41
N ARG A 526 -33.18 0.75 -18.67
CA ARG A 526 -32.59 -0.04 -19.78
C ARG A 526 -31.19 0.44 -20.18
N LYS A 527 -30.92 1.76 -20.14
CA LYS A 527 -29.58 2.30 -20.43
C LYS A 527 -28.57 1.92 -19.35
N ARG A 528 -28.99 1.85 -18.08
CA ARG A 528 -28.15 1.43 -16.94
C ARG A 528 -27.78 -0.06 -16.98
N GLN A 529 -28.63 -0.92 -17.55
CA GLN A 529 -28.31 -2.35 -17.75
C GLN A 529 -27.38 -2.61 -18.95
N PHE A 530 -27.41 -1.78 -20.00
CA PHE A 530 -26.49 -1.93 -21.15
C PHE A 530 -25.06 -1.50 -20.82
N VAL A 531 -24.87 -0.50 -19.96
CA VAL A 531 -23.52 -0.08 -19.50
C VAL A 531 -22.86 -1.15 -18.62
N ARG A 532 -23.64 -1.94 -17.85
CA ARG A 532 -23.11 -3.04 -17.04
C ARG A 532 -22.74 -4.31 -17.83
N LYS A 533 -23.28 -4.52 -19.04
CA LYS A 533 -22.98 -5.72 -19.86
C LYS A 533 -21.90 -5.48 -20.93
N GLY A 534 -21.42 -4.26 -21.11
CA GLY A 534 -20.40 -3.90 -22.11
C GLY A 534 -18.94 -3.99 -21.63
N ILE A 535 -18.68 -4.27 -20.35
CA ILE A 535 -17.31 -4.22 -19.76
C ILE A 535 -16.65 -5.62 -19.71
N HIS A 536 -17.32 -6.68 -20.16
CA HIS A 536 -16.72 -8.01 -20.34
C HIS A 536 -16.52 -8.36 -21.82
N LYS A 537 -15.61 -7.64 -22.51
CA LYS A 537 -14.79 -8.19 -23.61
C LYS A 537 -13.72 -7.20 -24.05
N LYS A 538 -12.46 -7.65 -23.99
CA LYS A 538 -11.19 -7.02 -24.40
C LYS A 538 -10.66 -5.97 -23.42
N VAL A 539 -9.75 -6.38 -22.53
CA VAL A 539 -8.29 -6.44 -22.76
C VAL A 539 -7.75 -7.69 -22.08
#